data_AF-A0A0D6AK84-F1
#
_entry.id   AF-A0A0D6AK84-F1
#
_cell.length_a   1.000
_cell.length_b   1.000
_cell.length_c   1.000
_cell.angle_alpha   90.00
_cell.angle_beta   90.00
_cell.angle_gamma   90.00
#
_symmetry.space_group_name_H-M   'P 1'
#
loop_
_entity.id
_entity.type
_entity.pdbx_description
1 polymer ?
#
loop_
_entity_poly.entity_id
_entity_poly.type
_entity_poly.pdbx_seq_one_letter_code
_entity_poly.pdbx_strand_id
1 'polypeptide(L)'
;MLIIDEADRLKPKTFADVRDIYDLGIAVVLVGTERLDTVIKKDEQVYNRFRACYSFGTLTGNSLIKVVEIWEKQVLCLPLPSNLAQKSMMQVIAQSTRGYIGLIDMILKEAAIRTLQKGNKKIDLNTLKEVAQEYK
;
A
#
# COMPACT_ATOMS: atom_id res chain seq x y z
N MET A 1 18.88 0.70 14.60
CA MET A 1 18.25 0.51 13.26
C MET A 1 17.56 1.81 12.91
N LEU A 2 17.77 2.30 11.69
CA LEU A 2 17.18 3.52 11.15
C LEU A 2 16.37 3.15 9.90
N ILE A 3 15.09 3.51 9.87
CA ILE A 3 14.23 3.36 8.70
C ILE A 3 13.89 4.75 8.22
N ILE A 4 14.21 5.05 6.96
CA ILE A 4 13.90 6.33 6.33
C ILE A 4 12.80 6.07 5.31
N ASP A 5 11.59 6.50 5.64
CA ASP A 5 10.47 6.48 4.71
C ASP A 5 10.55 7.66 3.72
N GLU A 6 9.96 7.47 2.54
CA GLU A 6 10.02 8.41 1.41
C GLU A 6 11.45 8.89 1.10
N ALA A 7 12.44 7.99 1.22
CA ALA A 7 13.85 8.31 1.05
C ALA A 7 14.16 8.87 -0.34
N ASP A 8 13.30 8.65 -1.34
CA ASP A 8 13.42 9.29 -2.66
C ASP A 8 13.29 10.82 -2.64
N ARG A 9 12.81 11.40 -1.53
CA ARG A 9 12.77 12.84 -1.28
C ARG A 9 14.07 13.41 -0.75
N LEU A 10 15.00 12.58 -0.29
CA LEU A 10 16.30 13.05 0.18
C LEU A 10 17.07 13.71 -0.96
N LYS A 11 17.77 14.81 -0.64
CA LYS A 11 18.68 15.43 -1.59
C LYS A 11 19.84 14.47 -1.86
N PRO A 12 20.38 14.41 -3.09
CA PRO A 12 21.50 13.53 -3.43
C PRO A 12 22.68 13.60 -2.45
N LYS A 13 23.02 14.80 -1.98
CA LYS A 13 24.11 15.01 -1.01
C LYS A 13 23.86 14.35 0.34
N THR A 14 22.60 14.24 0.76
CA THR A 14 22.22 13.67 2.06
C THR A 14 22.42 12.15 2.11
N PHE A 15 22.47 11.47 0.96
CA PHE A 15 22.76 10.03 0.94
C PHE A 15 24.19 9.71 1.38
N ALA A 16 25.15 10.62 1.21
CA ALA A 16 26.49 10.46 1.74
C ALA A 16 26.48 10.44 3.28
N ASP A 17 25.72 11.34 3.91
CA ASP A 17 25.56 11.37 5.36
C ASP A 17 24.88 10.07 5.86
N VAL A 18 23.87 9.59 5.15
CA VAL A 18 23.18 8.34 5.48
C VAL A 18 24.09 7.11 5.34
N ARG A 19 24.96 7.10 4.32
CA ARG A 19 26.01 6.10 4.17
C ARG A 19 26.97 6.12 5.36
N ASP A 20 27.39 7.30 5.81
CA ASP A 20 28.30 7.41 6.95
C ASP A 20 27.67 6.85 8.23
N ILE A 21 26.36 7.06 8.44
CA ILE A 21 25.60 6.43 9.53
C ILE A 21 25.61 4.89 9.40
N TYR A 22 25.44 4.36 8.19
CA TYR A 22 25.53 2.92 7.95
C TYR A 22 26.93 2.37 8.27
N ASP A 23 27.99 3.07 7.87
CA ASP A 23 29.38 2.68 8.10
C ASP A 23 29.77 2.71 9.61
N LEU A 24 29.00 3.40 10.47
CA LEU A 24 29.10 3.30 11.94
C LEU A 24 28.53 1.99 12.52
N GLY A 25 28.05 1.07 11.68
CA GLY A 25 27.48 -0.21 12.09
C GLY A 25 25.98 -0.15 12.43
N ILE A 26 25.31 0.96 12.10
CA ILE A 26 23.86 1.11 12.30
C ILE A 26 23.15 0.51 11.07
N ALA A 27 22.28 -0.48 11.27
CA ALA A 27 21.42 -0.97 10.20
C ALA A 27 20.50 0.16 9.69
N VAL A 28 20.63 0.49 8.40
CA VAL A 28 19.82 1.52 7.71
C VAL A 28 18.95 0.84 6.65
N VAL A 29 17.66 1.16 6.63
CA VAL A 29 16.71 0.73 5.60
C VAL A 29 16.12 1.96 4.93
N LEU A 30 16.29 2.05 3.61
CA LEU A 30 15.73 3.12 2.80
C LEU A 30 14.44 2.61 2.15
N VAL A 31 13.34 3.30 2.43
CA VAL A 31 12.01 2.96 1.88
C VAL A 31 11.58 4.11 0.98
N GLY A 32 11.04 3.79 -0.19
CA GLY A 32 10.60 4.79 -1.14
C GLY A 32 10.04 4.18 -2.41
N THR A 33 9.83 5.02 -3.40
CA THR A 33 9.33 4.59 -4.72
C THR A 33 10.46 4.12 -5.63
N GLU A 34 10.16 3.67 -6.86
CA GLU A 34 11.18 3.34 -7.88
C GLU A 34 12.16 4.50 -8.15
N ARG A 35 11.76 5.74 -7.83
CA ARG A 35 12.64 6.92 -7.91
C ARG A 35 13.85 6.80 -6.99
N LEU A 36 13.73 6.12 -5.86
CA LEU A 36 14.81 5.93 -4.89
C LEU A 36 15.99 5.22 -5.54
N ASP A 37 15.74 4.14 -6.27
CA ASP A 37 16.76 3.36 -6.98
C ASP A 37 17.50 4.23 -8.01
N THR A 38 16.76 5.09 -8.72
CA THR A 38 17.35 6.05 -9.67
C THR A 38 18.25 7.08 -8.99
N VAL A 39 17.89 7.54 -7.79
CA VAL A 39 18.68 8.54 -7.05
C VAL A 39 19.92 7.90 -6.43
N ILE A 40 19.78 6.71 -5.85
CA ILE A 40 20.90 5.97 -5.24
C ILE A 40 21.96 5.61 -6.28
N LYS A 41 21.55 5.15 -7.47
CA LYS A 41 22.48 4.76 -8.55
C LYS A 41 23.34 5.90 -9.09
N LYS A 42 23.02 7.16 -8.80
CA LYS A 42 23.85 8.32 -9.19
C LYS A 42 25.14 8.43 -8.39
N ASP A 43 25.17 7.83 -7.20
CA ASP A 43 26.35 7.79 -6.34
C ASP A 43 26.77 6.33 -6.14
N GLU A 44 27.87 5.94 -6.78
CA GLU A 44 28.37 4.57 -6.73
C GLU A 44 28.73 4.13 -5.30
N GLN A 45 29.19 5.04 -4.45
CA GLN A 45 29.56 4.71 -3.07
C GLN A 45 28.32 4.37 -2.25
N VAL A 46 27.25 5.15 -2.39
CA VAL A 46 25.97 4.87 -1.75
C VAL A 46 25.37 3.59 -2.31
N TYR A 47 25.29 3.45 -3.64
CA TYR A 47 24.74 2.27 -4.29
C TYR A 47 25.42 0.97 -3.84
N ASN A 48 26.75 0.98 -3.64
CA ASN A 48 27.49 -0.19 -3.19
C ASN A 48 27.15 -0.65 -1.76
N ARG A 49 26.69 0.24 -0.87
CA ARG A 49 26.22 -0.15 0.48
C ARG A 49 24.76 -0.60 0.48
N PHE A 50 23.94 -0.04 -0.41
CA PHE A 50 22.50 -0.29 -0.49
C PHE A 50 22.12 -1.15 -1.71
N ARG A 51 22.93 -2.18 -2.03
CA ARG A 51 22.66 -3.10 -3.16
C ARG A 51 21.46 -3.99 -2.94
N ALA A 52 21.14 -4.32 -1.69
CA ALA A 52 19.98 -5.13 -1.36
C ALA A 52 18.70 -4.29 -1.54
N CYS A 53 18.06 -4.47 -2.69
CA CYS A 53 16.79 -3.81 -3.04
C CYS A 53 15.68 -4.84 -3.09
N TYR A 54 14.57 -4.54 -2.41
CA TYR A 54 13.35 -5.33 -2.45
C TYR A 54 12.22 -4.42 -2.92
N SER A 55 11.56 -4.81 -4.01
CA SER A 55 10.37 -4.13 -4.49
C SER A 55 9.11 -4.91 -4.12
N PHE A 56 8.12 -4.19 -3.62
CA PHE A 56 6.78 -4.73 -3.44
C PHE A 56 5.94 -4.34 -4.65
N GLY A 57 5.48 -5.35 -5.40
CA GLY A 57 4.53 -5.15 -6.48
C GLY A 57 3.10 -4.92 -5.97
N THR A 58 2.16 -4.76 -6.91
CA THR A 58 0.73 -4.72 -6.58
C THR A 58 0.22 -6.07 -6.12
N LEU A 59 -0.83 -6.06 -5.30
CA LEU A 59 -1.49 -7.26 -4.83
C LEU A 59 -2.29 -7.91 -5.96
N THR A 60 -2.10 -9.21 -6.17
CA THR A 60 -2.76 -9.97 -7.26
C THR A 60 -3.21 -11.34 -6.77
N GLY A 61 -4.26 -11.88 -7.39
CA GLY A 61 -4.78 -13.21 -7.10
C GLY A 61 -5.03 -13.44 -5.60
N ASN A 62 -4.38 -14.46 -5.05
CA ASN A 62 -4.56 -14.87 -3.65
C ASN A 62 -4.09 -13.83 -2.62
N SER A 63 -3.07 -13.02 -2.92
CA SER A 63 -2.61 -11.99 -1.96
C SER A 63 -3.65 -10.88 -1.82
N LEU A 64 -4.27 -10.47 -2.93
CA LEU A 64 -5.37 -9.51 -2.92
C LEU A 64 -6.57 -10.04 -2.12
N ILE A 65 -6.97 -11.28 -2.34
CA ILE A 65 -8.08 -11.91 -1.60
C ILE A 65 -7.79 -11.91 -0.09
N LYS A 66 -6.60 -12.37 0.31
CA LYS A 66 -6.19 -12.39 1.72
C LYS A 66 -6.22 -11.01 2.36
N VAL A 67 -5.73 -9.98 1.65
CA VAL A 67 -5.75 -8.59 2.15
C VAL A 67 -7.17 -8.09 2.32
N VAL A 68 -8.06 -8.34 1.35
CA VAL A 68 -9.47 -7.95 1.46
C VAL A 68 -10.17 -8.66 2.62
N GLU A 69 -9.90 -9.95 2.84
CA GLU A 69 -10.42 -10.69 4.00
C GLU A 69 -9.92 -10.14 5.33
N ILE A 70 -8.65 -9.75 5.41
CA ILE A 70 -8.07 -9.10 6.60
C ILE A 70 -8.78 -7.76 6.85
N TRP A 71 -8.97 -6.95 5.81
CA TRP A 71 -9.69 -5.68 5.93
C TRP A 71 -11.11 -5.90 6.44
N GLU A 72 -11.84 -6.84 5.87
CA GLU A 72 -13.21 -7.14 6.30
C GLU A 72 -13.28 -7.54 7.78
N LYS A 73 -12.39 -8.45 8.20
CA LYS A 73 -12.44 -9.07 9.53
C LYS A 73 -11.78 -8.24 10.64
N GLN A 74 -10.79 -7.42 10.32
CA GLN A 74 -9.93 -6.76 11.31
C GLN A 74 -9.94 -5.23 11.22
N VAL A 75 -10.26 -4.66 10.06
CA VAL A 75 -10.23 -3.21 9.86
C VAL A 75 -11.63 -2.62 9.84
N LEU A 76 -12.52 -3.16 9.01
CA LEU A 76 -13.87 -2.64 8.83
C LEU A 76 -14.83 -3.13 9.93
N CYS A 77 -14.76 -4.42 10.27
CA CYS A 77 -15.52 -5.03 11.37
C CYS A 77 -17.01 -4.63 11.38
N LEU A 78 -17.65 -4.63 10.21
CA LEU A 78 -19.05 -4.22 10.09
C LEU A 78 -19.99 -5.17 10.84
N PRO A 79 -21.18 -4.71 11.29
CA PRO A 79 -22.09 -5.53 12.08
C PRO A 79 -22.55 -6.82 11.39
N LEU A 80 -22.56 -6.85 10.05
CA LEU A 80 -22.78 -8.05 9.26
C LEU A 80 -21.64 -8.24 8.24
N PRO A 81 -21.27 -9.50 7.93
CA PRO A 81 -20.27 -9.78 6.92
C PRO A 81 -20.75 -9.25 5.56
N SER A 82 -19.85 -8.54 4.89
CA SER A 82 -20.04 -7.99 3.55
C SER A 82 -19.64 -9.00 2.47
N ASN A 83 -18.92 -10.05 2.84
CA ASN A 83 -18.36 -11.09 1.99
C ASN A 83 -17.54 -10.48 0.85
N LEU A 84 -16.62 -9.55 1.16
CA LEU A 84 -15.87 -8.78 0.16
C LEU A 84 -14.97 -9.67 -0.72
N ALA A 85 -14.58 -10.84 -0.22
CA ALA A 85 -13.81 -11.85 -0.96
C ALA A 85 -14.61 -12.61 -2.04
N GLN A 86 -15.93 -12.40 -2.14
CA GLN A 86 -16.74 -13.06 -3.17
C GLN A 86 -16.44 -12.51 -4.58
N LYS A 87 -16.61 -13.37 -5.59
CA LYS A 87 -16.18 -13.10 -6.99
C LYS A 87 -16.62 -11.73 -7.54
N SER A 88 -17.88 -11.35 -7.32
CA SER A 88 -18.44 -10.08 -7.83
C SER A 88 -17.83 -8.85 -7.17
N MET A 89 -17.63 -8.88 -5.85
CA MET A 89 -17.00 -7.79 -5.10
C MET A 89 -15.52 -7.68 -5.46
N MET A 90 -14.82 -8.82 -5.48
CA MET A 90 -13.41 -8.88 -5.85
C MET A 90 -13.13 -8.37 -7.25
N GLN A 91 -14.03 -8.61 -8.21
CA GLN A 91 -13.89 -8.05 -9.55
C GLN A 91 -13.93 -6.52 -9.53
N VAL A 92 -14.81 -5.91 -8.74
CA VAL A 92 -14.88 -4.45 -8.60
C VAL A 92 -13.62 -3.92 -7.92
N ILE A 93 -13.22 -4.53 -6.79
CA ILE A 93 -12.03 -4.12 -6.03
C ILE A 93 -10.76 -4.23 -6.88
N ALA A 94 -10.56 -5.35 -7.58
CA ALA A 94 -9.37 -5.55 -8.39
C ALA A 94 -9.28 -4.53 -9.54
N GLN A 95 -10.41 -4.23 -10.18
CA GLN A 95 -10.46 -3.28 -11.30
C GLN A 95 -10.25 -1.83 -10.85
N SER A 96 -10.83 -1.42 -9.73
CA SER A 96 -10.71 -0.03 -9.24
C SER A 96 -9.38 0.24 -8.55
N THR A 97 -8.82 -0.73 -7.83
CA THR A 97 -7.60 -0.53 -7.04
C THR A 97 -6.32 -0.89 -7.79
N ARG A 98 -6.41 -1.66 -8.87
CA ARG A 98 -5.26 -2.25 -9.58
C ARG A 98 -4.27 -2.99 -8.65
N GLY A 99 -4.75 -3.42 -7.48
CA GLY A 99 -3.94 -4.08 -6.46
C GLY A 99 -3.12 -3.15 -5.56
N TYR A 100 -3.30 -1.82 -5.64
CA TYR A 100 -2.65 -0.88 -4.73
C TYR A 100 -3.32 -0.90 -3.36
N ILE A 101 -2.57 -1.27 -2.32
CA ILE A 101 -3.09 -1.38 -0.95
C ILE A 101 -3.70 -0.07 -0.42
N GLY A 102 -3.12 1.08 -0.80
CA GLY A 102 -3.67 2.39 -0.44
C GLY A 102 -5.05 2.64 -1.06
N LEU A 103 -5.27 2.26 -2.32
CA LEU A 103 -6.58 2.38 -2.97
C LEU A 103 -7.59 1.39 -2.39
N ILE A 104 -7.14 0.17 -2.05
CA ILE A 104 -7.99 -0.81 -1.34
C ILE A 104 -8.49 -0.21 -0.02
N ASP A 105 -7.57 0.33 0.78
CA ASP A 105 -7.91 0.92 2.07
C ASP A 105 -8.92 2.08 1.95
N MET A 106 -8.65 3.02 1.03
CA MET A 106 -9.53 4.17 0.79
C MET A 106 -10.92 3.75 0.34
N ILE A 107 -11.02 2.92 -0.71
CA ILE A 107 -12.31 2.51 -1.27
C ILE A 107 -13.13 1.70 -0.26
N LEU A 108 -12.49 0.78 0.47
CA LEU A 108 -13.21 -0.08 1.42
C LEU A 108 -13.70 0.71 2.64
N LYS A 109 -12.90 1.63 3.17
CA LYS A 109 -13.32 2.50 4.28
C LYS A 109 -14.46 3.43 3.86
N GLU A 110 -14.34 4.05 2.69
CA GLU A 110 -15.39 4.94 2.17
C GLU A 110 -16.70 4.17 1.92
N ALA A 111 -16.63 2.98 1.33
CA ALA A 111 -17.79 2.10 1.14
C ALA A 111 -18.44 1.69 2.46
N ALA A 112 -17.65 1.41 3.50
CA ALA A 112 -18.14 1.10 4.85
C ALA A 112 -18.85 2.32 5.46
N ILE A 113 -18.26 3.51 5.38
CA ILE A 113 -18.85 4.75 5.89
C ILE A 113 -20.20 5.02 5.23
N ARG A 114 -20.28 4.98 3.89
CA ARG A 114 -21.54 5.21 3.17
C ARG A 114 -22.61 4.18 3.47
N THR A 115 -22.19 2.93 3.60
CA THR A 115 -23.10 1.84 3.98
C THR A 115 -23.75 2.15 5.33
N LEU A 116 -22.96 2.53 6.33
CA LEU A 116 -23.46 2.85 7.66
C LEU A 116 -24.34 4.11 7.66
N GLN A 117 -23.97 5.15 6.90
CA GLN A 117 -24.79 6.35 6.73
C GLN A 117 -26.17 6.05 6.11
N LYS A 118 -26.24 5.08 5.19
CA LYS A 118 -27.50 4.60 4.60
C LYS A 118 -28.32 3.72 5.56
N GLY A 119 -27.84 3.46 6.78
CA GLY A 119 -28.49 2.58 7.77
C GLY A 119 -28.28 1.08 7.51
N ASN A 120 -27.42 0.74 6.55
CA ASN A 120 -27.09 -0.65 6.23
C ASN A 120 -25.99 -1.17 7.17
N LYS A 121 -25.96 -2.49 7.35
CA LYS A 121 -25.03 -3.18 8.26
C LYS A 121 -23.87 -3.90 7.57
N LYS A 122 -23.84 -3.89 6.23
CA LYS A 122 -22.83 -4.54 5.39
C LYS A 122 -22.70 -3.81 4.06
N ILE A 123 -21.51 -3.82 3.48
CA ILE A 123 -21.27 -3.26 2.14
C ILE A 123 -21.96 -4.17 1.12
N ASP A 124 -22.88 -3.60 0.36
CA ASP A 124 -23.47 -4.23 -0.81
C ASP A 124 -22.70 -3.87 -2.10
N LEU A 125 -22.96 -4.66 -3.15
CA LEU A 125 -22.24 -4.50 -4.42
C LEU A 125 -22.51 -3.14 -5.07
N ASN A 126 -23.69 -2.56 -4.84
CA ASN A 126 -24.07 -1.29 -5.45
C ASN A 126 -23.29 -0.14 -4.81
N THR A 127 -23.19 -0.12 -3.49
CA THR A 127 -22.43 0.86 -2.72
C THR A 127 -20.94 0.74 -3.02
N LEU A 128 -20.41 -0.48 -3.12
CA LEU A 128 -19.02 -0.68 -3.52
C LEU A 128 -18.74 -0.16 -4.93
N LYS A 129 -19.64 -0.39 -5.89
CA LYS A 129 -19.50 0.11 -7.27
C LYS A 129 -19.58 1.64 -7.33
N GLU A 130 -20.50 2.23 -6.59
CA GLU A 130 -20.69 3.68 -6.48
C GLU A 130 -19.38 4.33 -6.03
N VAL A 131 -18.83 3.91 -4.89
CA VAL A 131 -17.55 4.42 -4.39
C VAL A 131 -16.40 4.12 -5.34
N ALA A 132 -16.31 2.90 -5.87
CA ALA A 132 -15.23 2.52 -6.77
C ALA A 132 -15.19 3.33 -8.08
N GLN A 133 -16.30 3.91 -8.52
CA GLN A 133 -16.34 4.78 -9.71
C GLN A 133 -15.73 6.15 -9.48
N GLU A 134 -15.71 6.64 -8.24
CA GLU A 134 -15.17 7.95 -7.90
C GLU A 134 -13.64 7.97 -7.85
N TYR A 135 -13.03 6.80 -7.73
CA TYR A 135 -11.58 6.60 -7.68
C TYR A 135 -10.99 6.12 -9.03
N LYS A 136 -11.78 6.19 -10.12
CA LYS A 136 -11.34 5.79 -11.47
C LYS A 136 -10.64 6.90 -12.24
#